data_AF-A0A178UE93-F1
#
_entry.id   AF-A0A178UE93-F1
#
_cell.length_a   1.000
_cell.length_b   1.000
_cell.length_c   1.000
_cell.angle_alpha   90.00
_cell.angle_beta   90.00
_cell.angle_gamma   90.00
#
_symmetry.space_group_name_H-M   'P 1'
#
loop_
_entity.id
_entity.type
_entity.pdbx_description
1 polymer ?
#
loop_
_entity_poly.entity_id
_entity_poly.type
_entity_poly.pdbx_seq_one_letter_code
_entity_poly.pdbx_strand_id
1 'polypeptide(L)'
;MSIEDGHKGIPSVSQIDPIYSLIVVIFNARPSEFSYPSPALKDRKLELHPVQVMSADEIVKKSVYDSFSGGFTVPARTTTVFVESRNG
;
A
#
# COMPACT_ATOMS: atom_id res chain seq x y z
N MET A 1 -6.41 5.88 0.37
CA MET A 1 -5.63 7.03 0.89
C MET A 1 -4.17 6.73 0.65
N SER A 2 -3.42 7.65 0.07
CA SER A 2 -1.96 7.54 -0.07
C SER A 2 -1.28 8.62 0.77
N ILE A 3 -0.13 8.27 1.34
CA ILE A 3 0.72 9.17 2.14
C ILE A 3 2.12 9.06 1.56
N GLU A 4 2.54 10.09 0.84
CA GLU A 4 3.91 10.20 0.32
C GLU A 4 4.80 10.89 1.34
N ASP A 5 6.00 10.33 1.54
CA ASP A 5 7.00 10.93 2.41
C ASP A 5 7.99 11.81 1.62
N GLY A 6 8.63 12.74 2.30
CA GLY A 6 9.72 13.53 1.78
C GLY A 6 10.91 12.66 1.36
N HIS A 7 11.73 13.19 0.46
CA HIS A 7 12.94 12.55 -0.02
C HIS A 7 14.15 13.43 0.31
N LYS A 8 15.23 12.83 0.82
CA LYS A 8 16.48 13.56 1.08
C LYS A 8 16.92 14.33 -0.17
N GLY A 9 17.18 15.62 0.02
CA GLY A 9 17.59 16.53 -1.06
C GLY A 9 16.43 17.25 -1.78
N ILE A 10 15.17 16.95 -1.47
CA ILE A 10 14.01 17.69 -1.98
C ILE A 10 13.56 18.72 -0.92
N PRO A 11 13.60 20.05 -1.21
CA PRO A 11 13.40 21.08 -0.19
C PRO A 11 11.97 21.24 0.32
N SER A 12 10.96 20.70 -0.38
CA SER A 12 9.54 21.00 -0.12
C SER A 12 8.93 20.18 1.01
N VAL A 13 9.45 18.98 1.29
CA VAL A 13 8.94 18.07 2.33
C VAL A 13 10.10 17.30 2.95
N SER A 14 10.25 17.39 4.27
CA SER A 14 11.26 16.62 5.00
C SER A 14 10.94 15.12 4.98
N GLN A 15 11.98 14.29 4.83
CA GLN A 15 11.85 12.85 5.03
C GLN A 15 11.60 12.57 6.52
N ILE A 16 10.45 11.99 6.86
CA ILE A 16 10.07 11.66 8.24
C ILE A 16 10.08 10.17 8.56
N ASP A 17 9.96 9.30 7.54
CA ASP A 17 10.02 7.85 7.69
C ASP A 17 11.37 7.33 7.14
N PRO A 18 12.19 6.65 7.97
CA PRO A 18 13.46 6.10 7.51
C PRO A 18 13.32 4.79 6.71
N ILE A 19 12.15 4.13 6.74
CA ILE A 19 11.91 2.80 6.18
C ILE A 19 11.08 2.89 4.89
N TYR A 20 10.00 3.66 4.90
CA TYR A 20 9.03 3.70 3.79
C TYR A 20 9.00 5.05 3.08
N SER A 21 8.88 5.05 1.74
CA SER A 21 8.72 6.25 0.91
C SER A 21 7.26 6.59 0.61
N LEU A 22 6.39 5.57 0.63
CA LEU A 22 4.98 5.69 0.32
C LEU A 22 4.19 4.64 1.11
N ILE A 23 3.05 5.07 1.66
CA ILE A 23 2.06 4.19 2.28
C ILE A 23 0.73 4.36 1.55
N VAL A 24 0.07 3.25 1.23
CA VAL A 24 -1.28 3.23 0.65
C VAL A 24 -2.19 2.45 1.59
N VAL A 25 -3.23 3.12 2.09
CA VAL A 25 -4.23 2.54 2.98
C VAL A 25 -5.56 2.45 2.24
N ILE A 26 -6.16 1.25 2.24
CA ILE A 26 -7.46 0.97 1.63
C ILE A 26 -8.40 0.45 2.70
N PHE A 27 -9.55 1.10 2.84
CA PHE A 27 -10.64 0.68 3.72
C PHE A 27 -11.76 0.08 2.86
N ASN A 28 -11.83 -1.25 2.78
CA ASN A 28 -12.95 -1.90 2.13
C ASN A 28 -14.04 -2.25 3.15
N ALA A 29 -14.99 -1.35 3.36
CA ALA A 29 -16.14 -1.61 4.23
C ALA A 29 -17.24 -2.48 3.57
N ARG A 30 -17.10 -2.81 2.28
CA ARG A 30 -18.11 -3.55 1.53
C ARG A 30 -18.17 -5.02 1.99
N PRO A 31 -19.32 -5.69 1.84
CA PRO A 31 -19.42 -7.13 2.11
C PRO A 31 -18.80 -7.99 0.99
N SER A 32 -18.18 -7.37 -0.03
CA SER A 32 -17.55 -8.03 -1.17
C SER A 32 -16.10 -7.58 -1.33
N GLU A 33 -15.33 -8.37 -2.07
CA GLU A 33 -14.02 -7.95 -2.57
C GLU A 33 -14.15 -6.64 -3.38
N PHE A 34 -13.09 -5.84 -3.32
CA PHE A 34 -12.95 -4.59 -4.04
C PHE A 34 -11.66 -4.62 -4.86
N SER A 35 -11.79 -4.40 -6.16
CA SER A 35 -10.66 -4.16 -7.06
C SER A 35 -10.66 -2.72 -7.54
N TYR A 36 -9.52 -2.04 -7.46
CA TYR A 36 -9.38 -0.66 -7.89
C TYR A 36 -8.06 -0.41 -8.62
N PRO A 37 -8.10 -0.03 -9.90
CA PRO A 37 -6.91 0.42 -10.61
C PRO A 37 -6.54 1.84 -10.17
N SER A 38 -5.26 2.06 -9.87
CA SER A 38 -4.70 3.40 -9.69
C SER A 38 -3.55 3.59 -10.69
N PRO A 39 -3.82 4.16 -11.88
CA PRO A 39 -2.78 4.38 -12.89
C PRO A 39 -1.61 5.25 -12.39
N ALA A 40 -1.85 6.14 -11.43
CA ALA A 40 -0.83 6.97 -10.80
C ALA A 40 0.16 6.17 -9.94
N LEU A 41 -0.22 4.95 -9.56
CA LEU A 41 0.58 4.03 -8.75
C LEU A 41 1.09 2.85 -9.58
N LYS A 42 1.16 2.97 -10.91
CA LYS A 42 1.86 1.98 -11.75
C LYS A 42 3.36 1.99 -11.48
N ASP A 43 3.98 0.83 -11.68
CA ASP A 43 5.43 0.61 -11.59
C ASP A 43 6.05 0.94 -10.21
N ARG A 44 5.21 1.15 -9.19
CA ARG A 44 5.66 1.29 -7.79
C ARG A 44 5.99 -0.08 -7.21
N LYS A 45 6.82 -0.08 -6.17
CA LYS A 45 7.23 -1.30 -5.47
C LYS A 45 6.46 -1.48 -4.16
N LEU A 46 5.13 -1.38 -4.27
CA LEU A 46 4.24 -1.52 -3.11
C LEU A 46 4.06 -2.99 -2.74
N GLU A 47 4.19 -3.29 -1.46
CA GLU A 47 4.02 -4.62 -0.89
C GLU A 47 3.06 -4.56 0.30
N LEU A 48 2.39 -5.68 0.62
CA LEU A 48 1.57 -5.76 1.82
C LEU A 48 2.44 -5.52 3.05
N HIS A 49 1.99 -4.66 3.97
CA HIS A 49 2.76 -4.32 5.16
C HIS A 49 3.14 -5.59 5.95
N PRO A 50 4.39 -5.74 6.44
CA PRO A 50 4.86 -6.98 7.09
C PRO A 50 4.00 -7.47 8.25
N VAL A 51 3.43 -6.55 9.05
CA VAL A 51 2.46 -6.88 10.10
C VAL A 51 1.23 -7.59 9.55
N GLN A 52 0.72 -7.21 8.39
CA GLN A 52 -0.43 -7.85 7.76
C GLN A 52 -0.06 -9.18 7.09
N VAL A 53 1.15 -9.29 6.52
CA VAL A 53 1.70 -10.57 6.04
C VAL A 53 1.79 -11.59 7.18
N MET A 54 2.26 -11.15 8.36
CA MET A 54 2.42 -11.98 9.57
C MET A 54 1.14 -12.05 10.44
N SER A 55 0.01 -11.53 9.96
CA SER A 55 -1.22 -11.47 10.74
C SER A 55 -1.78 -12.86 11.07
N ALA A 56 -2.53 -12.97 12.16
CA ALA A 56 -3.37 -14.15 12.43
C ALA A 56 -4.66 -14.16 11.59
N ASP A 57 -5.06 -13.00 11.05
CA ASP A 57 -6.17 -12.91 10.10
C ASP A 57 -5.73 -13.38 8.71
N GLU A 58 -6.21 -14.54 8.29
CA GLU A 58 -5.92 -15.11 6.97
C GLU A 58 -6.62 -14.35 5.83
N ILE A 59 -7.62 -13.52 6.12
CA ILE A 59 -8.33 -12.75 5.09
C ILE A 59 -7.43 -11.63 4.59
N VAL A 60 -6.85 -10.81 5.48
CA VAL A 60 -6.04 -9.66 5.06
C VAL A 60 -4.82 -10.05 4.22
N LYS A 61 -4.25 -11.23 4.44
CA LYS A 61 -3.11 -11.76 3.67
C LYS A 61 -3.40 -11.94 2.18
N LYS A 62 -4.68 -12.05 1.80
CA LYS A 62 -5.11 -12.17 0.41
C LYS A 62 -5.17 -10.85 -0.34
N SER A 63 -4.83 -9.73 0.32
CA SER A 63 -4.79 -8.43 -0.33
C SER A 63 -3.58 -8.36 -1.26
N VAL A 64 -3.78 -7.89 -2.50
CA VAL A 64 -2.76 -7.90 -3.55
C VAL A 64 -2.65 -6.52 -4.18
N TYR A 65 -1.43 -6.16 -4.55
CA TYR A 65 -1.12 -5.05 -5.44
C TYR A 65 -0.46 -5.60 -6.72
N ASP A 66 -0.95 -5.16 -7.88
CA ASP A 66 -0.38 -5.44 -9.20
C ASP A 66 0.35 -4.20 -9.71
N SER A 67 1.68 -4.28 -9.78
CA SER A 67 2.52 -3.15 -10.20
C SER A 67 2.32 -2.75 -11.65
N PHE A 68 1.94 -3.69 -12.53
CA PHE A 68 1.76 -3.41 -13.96
C PHE A 68 0.52 -2.53 -14.20
N SER A 69 -0.59 -2.83 -13.54
CA SER A 69 -1.81 -2.02 -13.65
C SER A 69 -1.89 -0.89 -12.62
N GLY A 70 -1.08 -0.93 -11.55
CA GLY A 70 -1.26 -0.10 -10.36
C GLY A 70 -2.53 -0.49 -9.58
N GLY A 71 -2.98 -1.74 -9.73
CA GLY A 71 -4.25 -2.23 -9.24
C GLY A 71 -4.16 -2.83 -7.85
N PHE A 72 -5.18 -2.60 -7.04
CA PHE A 72 -5.31 -3.19 -5.71
C PHE A 72 -6.52 -4.10 -5.66
N THR A 73 -6.37 -5.26 -5.04
CA THR A 73 -7.47 -6.18 -4.70
C THR A 73 -7.51 -6.35 -3.19
N VAL A 74 -8.64 -5.98 -2.58
CA VAL A 74 -8.83 -5.98 -1.12
C VAL A 74 -10.08 -6.79 -0.76
N PRO A 75 -9.98 -7.79 0.12
CA PRO A 75 -11.11 -8.61 0.53
C PRO A 75 -12.24 -7.82 1.21
N ALA A 76 -13.41 -8.46 1.31
CA ALA A 76 -14.57 -7.91 2.00
C ALA A 76 -14.25 -7.55 3.45
N ARG A 77 -14.74 -6.39 3.91
CA ARG A 77 -14.63 -5.92 5.30
C ARG A 77 -13.18 -5.87 5.83
N THR A 78 -12.23 -5.52 4.97
CA THR A 78 -10.80 -5.50 5.29
C THR A 78 -10.22 -4.10 5.16
N THR A 79 -9.33 -3.73 6.08
CA THR A 79 -8.42 -2.60 5.92
C THR A 79 -7.04 -3.14 5.58
N THR A 80 -6.48 -2.68 4.47
CA THR A 80 -5.16 -3.12 3.99
C THR A 80 -4.22 -1.94 3.90
N VAL A 81 -2.97 -2.17 4.31
CA VAL A 81 -1.86 -1.22 4.23
C VAL A 81 -0.80 -1.81 3.30
N PHE A 82 -0.50 -1.09 2.23
CA PHE A 82 0.63 -1.37 1.35
C PHE A 82 1.72 -0.33 1.58
N VAL A 83 2.97 -0.75 1.49
CA VAL A 83 4.15 0.09 1.75
C VAL A 83 5.19 -0.08 0.65
N GLU A 84 5.89 1.00 0.32
CA GLU A 84 7.05 0.98 -0.57
C GLU A 84 8.31 1.21 0.27
N SER A 85 9.22 0.24 0.26
CA SER A 85 10.50 0.36 0.96
C SER A 85 11.43 1.33 0.24
N ARG A 86 12.15 2.15 1.01
CA ARG A 86 13.14 3.10 0.47
C ARG A 86 14.35 2.42 -0.18
N ASN A 87 14.66 1.20 0.24
CA ASN A 87 15.84 0.46 -0.20
C ASN A 87 15.53 -0.56 -1.32
N GLY A 88 14.35 -0.45 -1.95
CA GLY A 88 13.84 -1.40 -2.94
C GLY A 88 14.26 -1.13 -4.37
#